data_AF-A0A8C7A5B5-F1
#
_entry.id   AF-A0A8C7A5B5-F1
#
_cell.length_a   1.000
_cell.length_b   1.000
_cell.length_c   1.000
_cell.angle_alpha   90.00
_cell.angle_beta   90.00
_cell.angle_gamma   90.00
#
_symmetry.space_group_name_H-M   'P 1'
#
loop_
_entity.id
_entity.type
_entity.pdbx_description
1 polymer ?
#
loop_
_entity_poly.entity_id
_entity_poly.type
_entity_poly.pdbx_seq_one_letter_code
_entity_poly.pdbx_strand_id
1 'polypeptide(L)'
;MATVRGLRHLLTSFPLPCNQLFFPGLQTLAAVVPGISQVDNNSDFLGKTPHRRHPGILQLPCIKVPPYRSMPNVEKQVQALTNYLWSRRLPVEPQELQRRAVHLEKKFLENPDLGQVEEKLHEAVLRALRKTTYHWQELSYNESLSLVYMAARLDGGFAAVSRAFHEIQARVPEFQPQTLMDFGSGTGSVTWAAHSAWGQSLREYLCVDSSAAMLVLAEKLLKGEDER
;
A
#
# COMPACT_ATOMS: atom_id res chain seq x y z
N MET A 1 -11.87 -36.04 53.73
CA MET A 1 -11.41 -37.00 52.73
C MET A 1 -11.44 -36.32 51.36
N ALA A 2 -10.30 -36.36 50.67
CA ALA A 2 -10.02 -35.99 49.26
C ALA A 2 -10.40 -34.55 48.82
N THR A 3 -9.54 -33.53 48.75
CA THR A 3 -8.29 -33.27 47.97
C THR A 3 -8.45 -33.13 46.46
N VAL A 4 -7.78 -32.09 45.90
CA VAL A 4 -7.18 -31.98 44.54
C VAL A 4 -8.16 -31.45 43.46
N ARG A 5 -7.87 -30.49 42.55
CA ARG A 5 -6.64 -29.83 42.04
C ARG A 5 -7.04 -28.50 41.39
N GLY A 6 -6.18 -27.49 41.50
CA GLY A 6 -6.12 -26.38 40.54
C GLY A 6 -5.31 -26.76 39.30
N LEU A 7 -5.64 -26.18 38.15
CA LEU A 7 -4.85 -26.14 36.91
C LEU A 7 -4.76 -24.66 36.51
N ARG A 8 -3.75 -23.90 36.95
CA ARG A 8 -2.48 -23.61 36.27
C ARG A 8 -2.52 -23.59 34.73
N HIS A 9 -2.24 -22.39 34.22
CA HIS A 9 -1.73 -22.00 32.91
C HIS A 9 -1.08 -23.10 32.07
N LEU A 10 -1.51 -23.19 30.81
CA LEU A 10 -0.71 -23.76 29.73
C LEU A 10 -0.72 -22.77 28.56
N LEU A 11 0.27 -21.88 28.58
CA LEU A 11 0.86 -21.28 27.38
C LEU A 11 1.67 -22.40 26.71
N THR A 12 1.16 -22.98 25.63
CA THR A 12 1.94 -23.87 24.77
C THR A 12 2.34 -23.12 23.51
N SER A 13 3.63 -22.81 23.47
CA SER A 13 4.44 -22.42 22.33
C SER A 13 4.22 -23.35 21.13
N PHE A 14 3.79 -22.79 20.01
CA PHE A 14 3.90 -23.43 18.70
C PHE A 14 5.32 -23.20 18.15
N PRO A 15 6.08 -24.25 17.79
CA PRO A 15 7.36 -24.09 17.12
C PRO A 15 7.12 -23.83 15.63
N LEU A 16 7.55 -22.67 15.15
CA LEU A 16 7.70 -22.39 13.72
C LEU A 16 8.94 -23.15 13.20
N PRO A 17 8.87 -23.88 12.07
CA PRO A 17 10.07 -24.38 11.42
C PRO A 17 10.75 -23.23 10.69
N CYS A 18 11.70 -22.59 11.37
CA CYS A 18 12.63 -21.63 10.78
C CYS A 18 13.73 -22.41 10.05
N ASN A 19 13.51 -22.74 8.78
CA ASN A 19 14.60 -23.18 7.91
C ASN A 19 15.45 -21.94 7.56
N GLN A 20 16.50 -21.73 8.35
CA GLN A 20 17.57 -20.79 8.05
C GLN A 20 18.37 -21.31 6.86
N LEU A 21 18.09 -20.81 5.66
CA LEU A 21 19.08 -20.80 4.59
C LEU A 21 19.99 -19.59 4.85
N PHE A 22 21.07 -19.88 5.56
CA PHE A 22 22.19 -18.97 5.79
C PHE A 22 22.91 -18.75 4.46
N PHE A 23 22.63 -17.64 3.77
CA PHE A 23 23.48 -17.14 2.70
C PHE A 23 24.47 -16.15 3.30
N PRO A 24 25.77 -16.48 3.39
CA PRO A 24 26.76 -15.53 3.86
C PRO A 24 27.09 -14.57 2.71
N GLY A 25 26.78 -13.29 2.89
CA GLY A 25 27.36 -12.22 2.09
C GLY A 25 26.39 -11.53 1.15
N LEU A 26 25.55 -10.66 1.70
CA LEU A 26 25.13 -9.39 1.09
C LEU A 26 24.52 -8.55 2.22
N GLN A 27 25.39 -7.93 3.01
CA GLN A 27 24.96 -6.83 3.87
C GLN A 27 24.68 -5.65 2.95
N THR A 28 23.41 -5.35 2.72
CA THR A 28 22.95 -4.14 2.03
C THR A 28 23.28 -2.95 2.93
N LEU A 29 24.49 -2.41 2.79
CA LEU A 29 24.85 -1.15 3.42
C LEU A 29 24.17 -0.03 2.62
N ALA A 30 23.00 0.41 3.08
CA ALA A 30 22.57 1.77 2.82
C ALA A 30 23.54 2.69 3.58
N ALA A 31 24.64 3.05 2.92
CA ALA A 31 25.57 4.02 3.47
C ALA A 31 24.86 5.37 3.53
N VAL A 32 24.55 5.85 4.74
CA VAL A 32 24.24 7.25 4.97
C VAL A 32 25.47 8.02 4.49
N VAL A 33 25.33 8.85 3.45
CA VAL A 33 26.41 9.73 2.99
C VAL A 33 26.86 10.57 4.19
N PRO A 34 28.08 10.38 4.72
CA PRO A 34 28.53 11.14 5.88
C PRO A 34 28.66 12.60 5.45
N GLY A 35 27.81 13.48 5.99
CA GLY A 35 27.95 14.94 5.83
C GLY A 35 26.73 15.71 5.30
N ILE A 36 25.61 15.06 4.93
CA ILE A 36 24.44 15.77 4.35
C ILE A 36 23.11 15.46 5.08
N SER A 37 23.14 14.94 6.32
CA SER A 37 21.91 14.59 7.04
C SER A 37 21.36 15.68 7.97
N GLN A 38 22.05 16.80 8.13
CA GLN A 38 21.51 17.96 8.86
C GLN A 38 21.15 19.07 7.86
N VAL A 39 19.85 19.23 7.62
CA VAL A 39 19.31 20.48 7.09
C VAL A 39 19.56 21.54 8.16
N ASP A 40 20.48 22.45 7.88
CA ASP A 40 20.74 23.60 8.74
C ASP A 40 19.50 24.50 8.75
N ASN A 41 18.69 24.41 9.80
CA ASN A 41 17.52 25.25 10.01
C ASN A 41 17.87 26.63 10.60
N ASN A 42 19.15 26.90 10.86
CA ASN A 42 19.61 28.15 11.48
C ASN A 42 20.21 29.13 10.46
N SER A 43 20.69 28.66 9.31
CA SER A 43 21.00 29.55 8.20
C SER A 43 19.73 30.09 7.56
N ASP A 44 19.79 31.33 7.06
CA ASP A 44 18.79 31.90 6.16
C ASP A 44 18.83 31.13 4.82
N PHE A 45 18.43 29.84 4.85
CA PHE A 45 18.57 28.86 3.77
C PHE A 45 17.92 29.34 2.48
N LEU A 46 16.83 30.08 2.61
CA LEU A 46 16.14 30.67 1.48
C LEU A 46 16.74 32.00 1.05
N GLY A 47 17.54 32.66 1.89
CA GLY A 47 18.01 34.03 1.69
C GLY A 47 16.86 35.00 1.41
N LYS A 48 17.16 36.27 1.12
CA LYS A 48 16.21 37.19 0.46
C LYS A 48 15.97 36.82 -1.01
N THR A 49 16.05 35.54 -1.36
CA THR A 49 15.92 35.06 -2.73
C THR A 49 14.46 35.09 -3.13
N PRO A 50 14.09 35.67 -4.30
CA PRO A 50 12.71 35.69 -4.74
C PRO A 50 12.11 34.28 -4.75
N HIS A 51 10.82 34.15 -4.43
CA HIS A 51 10.09 32.87 -4.37
C HIS A 51 10.13 32.03 -5.65
N ARG A 52 10.58 32.59 -6.77
CA ARG A 52 10.76 31.87 -8.05
C ARG A 52 12.21 31.52 -8.38
N ARG A 53 13.16 31.86 -7.50
CA ARG A 53 14.60 31.65 -7.70
C ARG A 53 15.25 30.90 -6.55
N HIS A 54 14.46 30.33 -5.63
CA HIS A 54 15.01 29.52 -4.56
C HIS A 54 15.54 28.19 -5.11
N PRO A 55 16.62 27.63 -4.53
CA PRO A 55 17.30 26.42 -5.02
C PRO A 55 16.44 25.14 -4.97
N GLY A 56 15.23 25.21 -4.41
CA GLY A 56 14.28 24.09 -4.35
C GLY A 56 13.40 23.94 -5.59
N ILE A 57 13.45 24.87 -6.55
CA ILE A 57 12.73 24.74 -7.82
C ILE A 57 13.62 23.99 -8.81
N LEU A 58 13.44 22.67 -8.91
CA LEU A 58 14.03 21.87 -9.99
C LEU A 58 13.09 21.82 -11.19
N GLN A 59 13.62 22.13 -12.37
CA GLN A 59 12.89 21.94 -13.62
C GLN A 59 12.93 20.48 -14.02
N LEU A 60 11.75 19.86 -14.06
CA LEU A 60 11.61 18.49 -14.52
C LEU A 60 11.06 18.46 -15.94
N PRO A 61 11.66 17.66 -16.83
CA PRO A 61 11.03 17.36 -18.10
C PRO A 61 9.71 16.63 -17.86
N CYS A 62 8.74 16.82 -18.76
CA CYS A 62 7.51 16.07 -18.75
C CYS A 62 7.82 14.58 -18.98
N ILE A 63 7.36 13.73 -18.06
CA ILE A 63 7.66 12.30 -18.05
C ILE A 63 6.51 11.56 -18.73
N LYS A 64 6.83 10.58 -19.57
CA LYS A 64 5.85 9.72 -20.23
C LYS A 64 5.72 8.41 -19.47
N VAL A 65 4.48 8.01 -19.21
CA VAL A 65 4.16 6.69 -18.66
C VAL A 65 4.61 5.62 -19.67
N PRO A 66 5.16 4.49 -19.22
CA PRO A 66 5.49 3.38 -20.11
C PRO A 66 4.27 2.93 -20.92
N PRO A 67 4.47 2.53 -22.18
CA PRO A 67 3.40 1.94 -22.96
C PRO A 67 2.97 0.61 -22.32
N TYR A 68 1.66 0.39 -22.28
CA TYR A 68 1.06 -0.89 -21.91
C TYR A 68 -0.15 -1.15 -22.81
N ARG A 69 -0.42 -2.42 -23.13
CA ARG A 69 -1.60 -2.83 -23.88
C ARG A 69 -2.88 -2.42 -23.16
N SER A 70 -3.57 -1.45 -23.75
CA SER A 70 -4.90 -1.04 -23.33
C SER A 70 -5.95 -2.06 -23.81
N MET A 71 -6.92 -2.35 -22.96
CA MET A 71 -8.06 -3.20 -23.31
C MET A 71 -9.23 -2.36 -23.84
N PRO A 72 -10.10 -2.90 -24.70
CA PRO A 72 -11.29 -2.18 -25.14
C PRO A 72 -12.24 -1.91 -23.96
N ASN A 73 -12.84 -0.70 -23.92
CA ASN A 73 -13.83 -0.28 -22.91
C ASN A 73 -13.29 -0.15 -21.47
N VAL A 74 -11.98 0.10 -21.30
CA VAL A 74 -11.33 0.25 -19.98
C VAL A 74 -11.74 1.52 -19.24
N GLU A 75 -12.07 2.61 -19.93
CA GLU A 75 -12.35 3.92 -19.32
C GLU A 75 -13.45 3.86 -18.26
N LYS A 76 -14.57 3.20 -18.56
CA LYS A 76 -15.68 3.04 -17.60
C LYS A 76 -15.26 2.21 -16.39
N GLN A 77 -14.45 1.17 -16.60
CA GLN A 77 -13.95 0.32 -15.53
C GLN A 77 -12.95 1.07 -14.65
N VAL A 78 -12.07 1.87 -15.25
CA VAL A 78 -11.11 2.76 -14.55
C VAL A 78 -11.84 3.78 -13.71
N GLN A 79 -12.88 4.44 -14.25
CA GLN A 79 -13.65 5.41 -13.49
C GLN A 79 -14.39 4.74 -12.32
N ALA A 80 -15.00 3.58 -12.55
CA ALA A 80 -15.70 2.81 -11.52
C ALA A 80 -14.73 2.37 -10.41
N LEU A 81 -13.56 1.83 -10.77
CA LEU A 81 -12.54 1.41 -9.83
C LEU A 81 -11.99 2.60 -9.04
N THR A 82 -11.72 3.72 -9.71
CA THR A 82 -11.25 4.95 -9.08
C THR A 82 -12.25 5.43 -8.02
N ASN A 83 -13.53 5.56 -8.40
CA ASN A 83 -14.59 5.97 -7.48
C ASN A 83 -14.74 4.99 -6.30
N TYR A 84 -14.68 3.69 -6.59
CA TYR A 84 -14.74 2.66 -5.57
C TYR A 84 -13.59 2.82 -4.56
N LEU A 85 -12.34 2.88 -5.03
CA LEU A 85 -11.17 3.02 -4.16
C LEU A 85 -11.19 4.33 -3.34
N TRP A 86 -11.66 5.44 -3.93
CA TRP A 86 -11.83 6.72 -3.22
C TRP A 86 -12.92 6.68 -2.14
N SER A 87 -13.96 5.86 -2.33
CA SER A 87 -15.07 5.73 -1.37
C SER A 87 -14.82 4.71 -0.26
N ARG A 88 -13.69 3.98 -0.30
CA ARG A 88 -13.38 2.95 0.70
C ARG A 88 -13.21 3.55 2.09
N ARG A 89 -13.68 2.80 3.08
CA ARG A 89 -13.51 3.10 4.51
C ARG A 89 -12.71 1.99 5.17
N LEU A 90 -12.09 2.27 6.31
CA LEU A 90 -11.43 1.24 7.10
C LEU A 90 -12.47 0.23 7.64
N PRO A 91 -12.07 -1.04 7.86
CA PRO A 91 -12.90 -1.98 8.61
C PRO A 91 -13.28 -1.38 9.97
N VAL A 92 -14.52 -1.61 10.39
CA VAL A 92 -14.97 -1.13 11.71
C VAL A 92 -14.39 -2.05 12.78
N GLU A 93 -13.76 -1.44 13.79
CA GLU A 93 -13.19 -2.16 14.92
C GLU A 93 -14.24 -2.98 15.68
N PRO A 94 -13.90 -4.18 16.18
CA PRO A 94 -14.86 -5.03 16.92
C PRO A 94 -15.50 -4.31 18.11
N GLN A 95 -14.74 -3.47 18.82
CA GLN A 95 -15.22 -2.72 19.98
C GLN A 95 -16.27 -1.67 19.59
N GLU A 96 -16.09 -1.01 18.45
CA GLU A 96 -17.04 -0.05 17.91
C GLU A 96 -18.33 -0.74 17.45
N LEU A 97 -18.22 -1.92 16.84
CA LEU A 97 -19.38 -2.75 16.50
C LEU A 97 -20.18 -3.15 17.74
N GLN A 98 -19.49 -3.55 18.82
CA GLN A 98 -20.14 -3.89 20.09
C GLN A 98 -20.85 -2.70 20.71
N ARG A 99 -20.23 -1.50 20.73
CA ARG A 99 -20.87 -0.28 21.23
C ARG A 99 -22.14 0.06 20.45
N ARG A 100 -22.10 -0.08 19.12
CA ARG A 100 -23.27 0.12 18.26
C ARG A 100 -24.36 -0.92 18.52
N ALA A 101 -23.98 -2.18 18.76
CA ALA A 101 -24.92 -3.25 19.11
C ALA A 101 -25.69 -2.89 20.39
N VAL A 102 -24.98 -2.52 21.46
CA VAL A 102 -25.59 -2.12 22.75
C VAL A 102 -26.51 -0.91 22.59
N HIS A 103 -26.10 0.08 21.79
CA HIS A 103 -26.93 1.25 21.52
C HIS A 103 -28.22 0.87 20.76
N LEU A 104 -28.14 -0.04 19.80
CA LEU A 104 -29.31 -0.53 19.06
C LEU A 104 -30.22 -1.40 19.94
N GLU A 105 -29.66 -2.25 20.79
CA GLU A 105 -30.42 -3.03 21.78
C GLU A 105 -31.24 -2.12 22.68
N LYS A 106 -30.60 -1.09 23.26
CA LYS A 106 -31.31 -0.09 24.09
C LYS A 106 -32.43 0.59 23.32
N LYS A 107 -32.16 1.03 22.08
CA LYS A 107 -33.14 1.70 21.22
C LYS A 107 -34.33 0.81 20.86
N PHE A 108 -34.12 -0.50 20.69
CA PHE A 108 -35.19 -1.43 20.37
C PHE A 108 -36.00 -1.87 21.59
N LEU A 109 -35.38 -1.93 22.79
CA LEU A 109 -36.09 -2.16 24.05
C LEU A 109 -37.02 -1.01 24.42
N GLU A 110 -36.71 0.21 24.00
CA GLU A 110 -37.60 1.37 24.14
C GLU A 110 -38.88 1.27 23.26
N ASN A 111 -38.96 0.31 22.32
CA ASN A 111 -40.14 0.05 21.50
C ASN A 111 -40.95 -1.15 22.02
N PRO A 112 -42.21 -0.96 22.47
CA PRO A 112 -42.99 -1.98 23.18
C PRO A 112 -43.39 -3.21 22.35
N ASP A 113 -43.38 -3.14 21.01
CA ASP A 113 -43.80 -4.23 20.12
C ASP A 113 -42.75 -5.35 19.91
N LEU A 114 -41.47 -5.11 20.26
CA LEU A 114 -40.37 -6.05 19.99
C LEU A 114 -39.92 -6.85 21.23
N GLY A 115 -40.49 -6.56 22.40
CA GLY A 115 -39.97 -6.97 23.71
C GLY A 115 -40.22 -8.42 24.15
N GLN A 116 -40.67 -9.34 23.30
CA GLN A 116 -41.17 -10.65 23.78
C GLN A 116 -40.29 -11.87 23.45
N VAL A 117 -39.21 -11.75 22.68
CA VAL A 117 -38.24 -12.86 22.50
C VAL A 117 -36.83 -12.28 22.32
N GLU A 118 -35.90 -12.58 23.23
CA GLU A 118 -34.50 -12.14 23.15
C GLU A 118 -33.84 -12.47 21.81
N GLU A 119 -34.17 -13.63 21.22
CA GLU A 119 -33.70 -14.03 19.89
C GLU A 119 -34.15 -13.07 18.78
N LYS A 120 -35.41 -12.58 18.83
CA LYS A 120 -35.92 -11.61 17.84
C LYS A 120 -35.24 -10.26 17.97
N LEU A 121 -34.94 -9.84 19.20
CA LEU A 121 -34.16 -8.63 19.46
C LEU A 121 -32.75 -8.77 18.89
N HIS A 122 -32.07 -9.89 19.18
CA HIS A 122 -30.73 -10.16 18.68
C HIS A 122 -30.68 -10.17 17.15
N GLU A 123 -31.62 -10.85 16.48
CA GLU A 123 -31.73 -10.84 15.01
C GLU A 123 -31.97 -9.44 14.45
N ALA A 124 -32.83 -8.64 15.09
CA ALA A 124 -33.10 -7.26 14.68
C ALA A 124 -31.86 -6.37 14.78
N VAL A 125 -31.09 -6.51 15.88
CA VAL A 125 -29.82 -5.81 16.10
C VAL A 125 -28.79 -6.22 15.04
N LEU A 126 -28.59 -7.51 14.82
CA LEU A 126 -27.66 -8.00 13.79
C LEU A 126 -28.05 -7.51 12.40
N ARG A 127 -29.35 -7.51 12.06
CA ARG A 127 -29.85 -7.00 10.78
C ARG A 127 -29.61 -5.50 10.63
N ALA A 128 -29.81 -4.72 11.69
CA ALA A 128 -29.53 -3.28 11.70
C ALA A 128 -28.02 -3.00 11.58
N LEU A 129 -27.18 -3.75 12.29
CA LEU A 129 -25.73 -3.64 12.19
C LEU A 129 -25.24 -3.95 10.77
N ARG A 130 -25.71 -5.04 10.14
CA ARG A 130 -25.35 -5.38 8.75
C ARG A 130 -25.73 -4.29 7.75
N LYS A 131 -26.84 -3.58 7.96
CA LYS A 131 -27.29 -2.49 7.06
C LYS A 131 -26.53 -1.18 7.25
N THR A 132 -26.10 -0.89 8.47
CA THR A 132 -25.49 0.40 8.85
C THR A 132 -23.96 0.36 8.86
N THR A 133 -23.39 -0.83 9.01
CA THR A 133 -21.94 -1.04 9.02
C THR A 133 -21.41 -1.09 7.61
N TYR A 134 -20.34 -0.34 7.34
CA TYR A 134 -19.64 -0.42 6.07
C TYR A 134 -19.14 -1.84 5.83
N HIS A 135 -19.56 -2.44 4.72
CA HIS A 135 -19.13 -3.78 4.35
C HIS A 135 -17.76 -3.74 3.69
N TRP A 136 -16.72 -3.73 4.52
CA TRP A 136 -15.37 -3.84 4.03
C TRP A 136 -15.15 -5.22 3.41
N GLN A 137 -14.61 -5.23 2.20
CA GLN A 137 -14.16 -6.43 1.52
C GLN A 137 -12.72 -6.26 1.09
N GLU A 138 -11.92 -7.28 1.31
CA GLU A 138 -10.56 -7.34 0.77
C GLU A 138 -10.61 -7.27 -0.75
N LEU A 139 -9.69 -6.51 -1.34
CA LEU A 139 -9.63 -6.40 -2.79
C LEU A 139 -8.62 -7.41 -3.31
N SER A 140 -9.11 -8.44 -4.00
CA SER A 140 -8.27 -9.45 -4.64
C SER A 140 -8.08 -9.11 -6.11
N TYR A 141 -6.82 -8.95 -6.51
CA TYR A 141 -6.45 -8.55 -7.86
C TYR A 141 -6.16 -9.76 -8.74
N ASN A 142 -7.05 -10.00 -9.70
CA ASN A 142 -6.84 -10.92 -10.82
C ASN A 142 -6.23 -10.18 -12.02
N GLU A 143 -5.93 -10.89 -13.11
CA GLU A 143 -5.32 -10.30 -14.32
C GLU A 143 -6.09 -9.09 -14.86
N SER A 144 -7.42 -9.23 -15.01
CA SER A 144 -8.26 -8.16 -15.56
C SER A 144 -8.32 -6.93 -14.65
N LEU A 145 -8.55 -7.12 -13.34
CA LEU A 145 -8.61 -6.02 -12.38
C LEU A 145 -7.24 -5.37 -12.20
N SER A 146 -6.14 -6.13 -12.32
CA SER A 146 -4.79 -5.59 -12.26
C SER A 146 -4.49 -4.67 -13.45
N LEU A 147 -4.96 -5.01 -14.66
CA LEU A 147 -4.86 -4.13 -15.83
C LEU A 147 -5.68 -2.85 -15.65
N VAL A 148 -6.91 -2.95 -15.15
CA VAL A 148 -7.73 -1.76 -14.84
C VAL A 148 -7.07 -0.91 -13.76
N TYR A 149 -6.47 -1.54 -12.74
CA TYR A 149 -5.74 -0.84 -11.69
C TYR A 149 -4.51 -0.12 -12.24
N MET A 150 -3.72 -0.80 -13.08
CA MET A 150 -2.59 -0.19 -13.78
C MET A 150 -3.05 1.06 -14.56
N ALA A 151 -4.08 0.92 -15.39
CA ALA A 151 -4.61 2.03 -16.18
C ALA A 151 -5.14 3.18 -15.32
N ALA A 152 -5.67 2.89 -14.13
CA ALA A 152 -6.23 3.88 -13.22
C ALA A 152 -5.20 4.61 -12.32
N ARG A 153 -4.02 4.02 -12.10
CA ARG A 153 -3.11 4.44 -11.01
C ARG A 153 -1.64 4.53 -11.39
N LEU A 154 -1.23 3.92 -12.50
CA LEU A 154 0.18 3.85 -12.88
C LEU A 154 0.78 5.24 -13.07
N ASP A 155 0.03 6.13 -13.72
CA ASP A 155 0.44 7.49 -14.05
C ASP A 155 0.77 8.35 -12.81
N GLY A 156 -0.13 8.40 -11.84
CA GLY A 156 0.05 9.18 -10.62
C GLY A 156 1.19 8.66 -9.76
N GLY A 157 1.26 7.32 -9.60
CA GLY A 157 2.34 6.68 -8.84
C GLY A 157 3.70 6.89 -9.50
N PHE A 158 3.79 6.68 -10.81
CA PHE A 158 5.00 6.85 -11.58
C PHE A 158 5.48 8.31 -11.57
N ALA A 159 4.59 9.28 -11.75
CA ALA A 159 4.95 10.70 -11.73
C ALA A 159 5.48 11.16 -10.37
N ALA A 160 4.82 10.75 -9.28
CA ALA A 160 5.25 11.10 -7.92
C ALA A 160 6.62 10.52 -7.58
N VAL A 161 6.86 9.26 -7.91
CA VAL A 161 8.15 8.59 -7.63
C VAL A 161 9.25 9.15 -8.53
N SER A 162 8.98 9.35 -9.81
CA SER A 162 9.96 9.92 -10.74
C SER A 162 10.37 11.34 -10.33
N ARG A 163 9.44 12.13 -9.77
CA ARG A 163 9.76 13.43 -9.16
C ARG A 163 10.76 13.27 -8.01
N ALA A 164 10.50 12.34 -7.09
CA ALA A 164 11.38 12.09 -5.96
C ALA A 164 12.77 11.62 -6.41
N PHE A 165 12.84 10.71 -7.38
CA PHE A 165 14.11 10.22 -7.92
C PHE A 165 14.91 11.30 -8.63
N HIS A 166 14.26 12.18 -9.37
CA HIS A 166 14.95 13.32 -9.97
C HIS A 166 15.56 14.26 -8.93
N GLU A 167 14.87 14.54 -7.82
CA GLU A 167 15.44 15.33 -6.71
C GLU A 167 16.69 14.65 -6.15
N ILE A 168 16.68 13.32 -6.00
CA ILE A 168 17.85 12.56 -5.54
C ILE A 168 18.99 12.69 -6.54
N GLN A 169 18.74 12.47 -7.84
CA GLN A 169 19.76 12.57 -8.88
C GLN A 169 20.37 13.98 -8.98
N ALA A 170 19.56 15.02 -8.85
CA ALA A 170 20.01 16.40 -8.94
C ALA A 170 20.84 16.83 -7.73
N ARG A 171 20.55 16.30 -6.54
CA ARG A 171 21.21 16.68 -5.28
C ARG A 171 22.39 15.78 -4.93
N VAL A 172 22.35 14.52 -5.37
CA VAL A 172 23.36 13.50 -5.07
C VAL A 172 23.69 12.72 -6.36
N PRO A 173 24.39 13.33 -7.32
CA PRO A 173 24.68 12.71 -8.62
C PRO A 173 25.55 11.45 -8.52
N GLU A 174 26.29 11.28 -7.41
CA GLU A 174 27.09 10.07 -7.13
C GLU A 174 26.23 8.88 -6.68
N PHE A 175 24.94 9.10 -6.36
CA PHE A 175 24.05 8.01 -5.95
C PHE A 175 23.72 7.11 -7.15
N GLN A 176 24.31 5.91 -7.15
CA GLN A 176 24.17 4.89 -8.18
C GLN A 176 23.78 3.55 -7.53
N PRO A 177 22.49 3.36 -7.19
CA PRO A 177 22.04 2.13 -6.55
C PRO A 177 22.27 0.93 -7.47
N GLN A 178 22.71 -0.19 -6.89
CA GLN A 178 22.91 -1.45 -7.60
C GLN A 178 21.74 -2.42 -7.46
N THR A 179 20.95 -2.27 -6.39
CA THR A 179 19.82 -3.15 -6.07
C THR A 179 18.62 -2.29 -5.66
N LEU A 180 17.42 -2.67 -6.10
CA LEU A 180 16.16 -2.06 -5.67
C LEU A 180 15.29 -3.11 -4.98
N MET A 181 14.71 -2.77 -3.83
CA MET A 181 13.61 -3.52 -3.24
C MET A 181 12.36 -2.65 -3.21
N ASP A 182 11.27 -3.16 -3.77
CA ASP A 182 9.97 -2.50 -3.84
C ASP A 182 8.92 -3.38 -3.14
N PHE A 183 8.50 -2.96 -1.94
CA PHE A 183 7.53 -3.70 -1.13
C PHE A 183 6.13 -3.12 -1.32
N GLY A 184 5.18 -3.97 -1.71
CA GLY A 184 3.90 -3.54 -2.26
C GLY A 184 4.07 -2.99 -3.67
N SER A 185 4.91 -3.64 -4.48
CA SER A 185 5.32 -3.13 -5.80
C SER A 185 4.15 -2.96 -6.78
N GLY A 186 3.05 -3.69 -6.56
CA GLY A 186 1.87 -3.67 -7.40
C GLY A 186 2.23 -3.81 -8.88
N THR A 187 1.81 -2.83 -9.68
CA THR A 187 2.01 -2.79 -11.13
C THR A 187 3.41 -2.30 -11.55
N GLY A 188 4.33 -2.07 -10.60
CA GLY A 188 5.74 -1.77 -10.89
C GLY A 188 6.05 -0.30 -11.21
N SER A 189 5.26 0.66 -10.70
CA SER A 189 5.49 2.09 -10.95
C SER A 189 6.85 2.57 -10.42
N VAL A 190 7.24 2.14 -9.23
CA VAL A 190 8.53 2.46 -8.60
C VAL A 190 9.67 1.81 -9.37
N THR A 191 9.55 0.51 -9.67
CA THR A 191 10.52 -0.25 -10.47
C THR A 191 10.81 0.42 -11.80
N TRP A 192 9.76 0.86 -12.52
CA TRP A 192 9.93 1.55 -13.79
C TRP A 192 10.56 2.94 -13.65
N ALA A 193 10.15 3.72 -12.64
CA ALA A 193 10.79 5.01 -12.34
C ALA A 193 12.27 4.84 -11.98
N ALA A 194 12.61 3.80 -11.22
CA ALA A 194 13.97 3.50 -10.81
C ALA A 194 14.82 3.06 -12.00
N HIS A 195 14.26 2.23 -12.90
CA HIS A 195 14.90 1.88 -14.15
C HIS A 195 15.15 3.10 -15.04
N SER A 196 14.19 4.03 -15.12
CA SER A 196 14.34 5.28 -15.89
C SER A 196 15.44 6.19 -15.31
N ALA A 197 15.60 6.23 -13.99
CA ALA A 197 16.61 7.05 -13.33
C ALA A 197 18.01 6.38 -13.32
N TRP A 198 18.08 5.10 -12.96
CA TRP A 198 19.33 4.40 -12.63
C TRP A 198 19.50 3.05 -13.34
N GLY A 199 18.81 2.81 -14.47
CA GLY A 199 18.86 1.53 -15.19
C GLY A 199 20.25 1.08 -15.64
N GLN A 200 21.23 1.98 -15.70
CA GLN A 200 22.62 1.66 -15.99
C GLN A 200 23.40 1.12 -14.76
N SER A 201 23.02 1.50 -13.54
CA SER A 201 23.69 1.04 -12.31
C SER A 201 22.94 -0.09 -11.62
N LEU A 202 21.61 -0.14 -11.75
CA LEU A 202 20.75 -1.17 -11.19
C LEU A 202 20.99 -2.52 -11.88
N ARG A 203 21.29 -3.54 -11.08
CA ARG A 203 21.55 -4.92 -11.49
C ARG A 203 20.47 -5.89 -11.04
N GLU A 204 19.77 -5.57 -9.95
CA GLU A 204 18.75 -6.43 -9.36
C GLU A 204 17.52 -5.61 -8.94
N TYR A 205 16.34 -6.15 -9.24
CA TYR A 205 15.04 -5.63 -8.85
C TYR A 205 14.29 -6.70 -8.06
N LEU A 206 14.03 -6.44 -6.79
CA LEU A 206 13.24 -7.29 -5.90
C LEU A 206 11.87 -6.66 -5.69
N CYS A 207 10.87 -7.15 -6.42
CA CYS A 207 9.48 -6.72 -6.30
C CYS A 207 8.70 -7.70 -5.41
N VAL A 208 8.11 -7.19 -4.32
CA VAL A 208 7.33 -8.00 -3.38
C VAL A 208 5.90 -7.51 -3.37
N ASP A 209 4.96 -8.36 -3.78
CA ASP A 209 3.53 -8.10 -3.68
C ASP A 209 2.75 -9.39 -3.40
N SER A 210 1.59 -9.26 -2.76
CA SER A 210 0.64 -10.36 -2.54
C SER A 210 -0.06 -10.82 -3.83
N SER A 211 -0.22 -9.94 -4.83
CA SER A 211 -0.89 -10.24 -6.08
C SER A 211 0.10 -10.74 -7.13
N ALA A 212 0.05 -12.04 -7.43
CA ALA A 212 0.80 -12.62 -8.54
C ALA A 212 0.44 -11.97 -9.89
N ALA A 213 -0.84 -11.63 -10.11
CA ALA A 213 -1.30 -10.98 -11.33
C ALA A 213 -0.67 -9.59 -11.53
N MET A 214 -0.53 -8.80 -10.45
CA MET A 214 0.16 -7.52 -10.52
C MET A 214 1.65 -7.68 -10.79
N LEU A 215 2.32 -8.64 -10.15
CA LEU A 215 3.74 -8.92 -10.40
C LEU A 215 4.02 -9.31 -11.85
N VAL A 216 3.16 -10.15 -12.45
CA VAL A 216 3.25 -10.49 -13.88
C VAL A 216 3.11 -9.24 -14.76
N LEU A 217 2.20 -8.32 -14.43
CA LEU A 217 2.07 -7.07 -15.18
C LEU A 217 3.28 -6.15 -15.00
N ALA A 218 3.80 -6.02 -13.77
CA ALA A 218 5.00 -5.24 -13.49
C ALA A 218 6.21 -5.76 -14.27
N GLU A 219 6.38 -7.09 -14.33
CA GLU A 219 7.44 -7.74 -15.09
C GLU A 219 7.31 -7.47 -16.59
N LYS A 220 6.09 -7.62 -17.15
CA LYS A 220 5.80 -7.31 -18.56
C LYS A 220 6.09 -5.85 -18.89
N LEU A 221 5.70 -4.94 -17.99
CA LEU A 221 5.96 -3.51 -18.15
C LEU A 221 7.47 -3.21 -18.18
N LEU A 222 8.24 -3.87 -17.31
CA LEU A 222 9.68 -3.67 -17.18
C LEU A 222 10.48 -4.25 -18.36
N LYS A 223 10.10 -5.43 -18.86
CA LYS A 223 10.78 -6.08 -19.98
C LYS A 223 10.49 -5.41 -21.33
N GLY A 224 9.46 -4.56 -21.39
CA GLY A 224 8.91 -4.06 -22.64
C GLY A 224 8.11 -5.14 -23.36
N GLU A 225 7.19 -4.74 -24.24
CA GLU A 225 6.33 -5.65 -25.01
C GLU A 225 7.07 -6.37 -26.15
N ASP A 226 8.33 -6.77 -25.95
CA ASP A 226 9.11 -7.57 -26.89
C ASP A 226 8.97 -9.07 -26.61
N GLU A 227 7.73 -9.54 -26.59
CA GLU A 227 7.42 -10.95 -26.87
C GLU A 227 6.18 -11.03 -27.77
N ARG A 228 6.42 -10.77 -29.06
CA ARG A 228 5.68 -11.20 -30.27
C ARG A 228 4.16 -11.01 -30.34
#